data_AF-A0A8D8FZS7-F1
#
_entry.id   AF-A0A8D8FZS7-F1
#
_cell.length_a   1.000
_cell.length_b   1.000
_cell.length_c   1.000
_cell.angle_alpha   90.00
_cell.angle_beta   90.00
_cell.angle_gamma   90.00
#
_symmetry.space_group_name_H-M   'P 1'
#
loop_
_entity.id
_entity.type
_entity.pdbx_description
1 polymer ?
#
loop_
_entity_poly.entity_id
_entity_poly.type
_entity_poly.pdbx_seq_one_letter_code
_entity_poly.pdbx_strand_id
1 'polypeptide(L)'
;IPELERVYRAMSIGRVPQAWLSKSYPSLKPLGSYVNDFVQRLQFFQRWIDDGEPKVYWMSGFYFTQSFLTGVMQNHSRNFKMRIDDLVMSFEVSTFEVEDKTHLFAEIGTFVRVSWMDFV
;
A
#
# COMPACT_ATOMS: atom_id res chain seq x y z
N ILE A 1 -2.50 -6.50 -34.06
CA ILE A 1 -3.69 -5.98 -33.32
C ILE A 1 -3.30 -4.63 -32.73
N PRO A 2 -4.00 -3.52 -33.04
CA PRO A 2 -3.77 -2.22 -32.40
C PRO A 2 -3.90 -2.28 -30.88
N GLU A 3 -3.27 -1.36 -30.15
CA GLU A 3 -3.30 -1.37 -28.68
C GLU A 3 -4.71 -1.23 -28.11
N LEU A 4 -5.50 -0.29 -28.63
CA LEU A 4 -6.87 -0.07 -28.21
C LEU A 4 -7.74 -1.32 -28.37
N GLU A 5 -7.53 -2.08 -29.45
CA GLU A 5 -8.23 -3.34 -29.69
C GLU A 5 -7.81 -4.42 -28.68
N ARG A 6 -6.53 -4.45 -28.24
CA ARG A 6 -6.09 -5.34 -27.15
C ARG A 6 -6.73 -4.96 -25.81
N VAL A 7 -6.82 -3.66 -25.53
CA VAL A 7 -7.49 -3.14 -24.33
C VAL A 7 -8.95 -3.55 -24.32
N TYR A 8 -9.67 -3.30 -25.41
CA TYR A 8 -11.08 -3.67 -25.57
C TYR A 8 -11.31 -5.17 -25.34
N ARG A 9 -10.52 -6.03 -25.99
CA ARG A 9 -10.65 -7.49 -25.82
C ARG A 9 -10.37 -7.97 -24.41
N ALA A 10 -9.38 -7.37 -23.71
CA ALA A 10 -9.11 -7.73 -22.32
C ALA A 10 -10.30 -7.35 -21.42
N MET A 11 -10.82 -6.14 -21.60
CA MET A 11 -11.95 -5.64 -20.82
C MET A 11 -13.23 -6.44 -21.06
N SER A 12 -13.52 -6.83 -22.31
CA SER A 12 -14.73 -7.59 -22.64
C SER A 12 -14.77 -8.98 -22.02
N ILE A 13 -13.61 -9.56 -21.68
CA ILE A 13 -13.50 -10.84 -20.95
C ILE A 13 -13.17 -10.66 -19.46
N GLY A 14 -13.32 -9.44 -18.93
CA GLY A 14 -13.12 -9.15 -17.51
C GLY A 14 -11.66 -9.22 -17.03
N ARG A 15 -10.68 -9.05 -17.93
CA ARG A 15 -9.25 -8.99 -17.59
C ARG A 15 -8.74 -7.55 -17.58
N VAL A 16 -7.80 -7.26 -16.69
CA VAL A 16 -7.10 -5.98 -16.69
C VAL A 16 -6.20 -5.91 -17.94
N PRO A 17 -6.27 -4.83 -18.73
CA PRO A 17 -5.39 -4.66 -19.88
C PRO A 17 -3.90 -4.69 -19.50
N GLN A 18 -3.09 -5.41 -20.27
CA GLN A 18 -1.64 -5.51 -20.03
C GLN A 18 -0.94 -4.14 -20.05
N ALA A 19 -1.42 -3.21 -20.88
CA ALA A 19 -0.91 -1.84 -20.93
C ALA A 19 -1.04 -1.14 -19.56
N TRP A 20 -2.14 -1.37 -18.85
CA TRP A 20 -2.37 -0.82 -17.51
C TRP A 20 -1.52 -1.55 -16.46
N LEU A 21 -1.51 -2.89 -16.50
CA LEU A 21 -0.70 -3.70 -15.57
C LEU A 21 0.79 -3.35 -15.63
N SER A 22 1.31 -2.99 -16.80
CA SER A 22 2.71 -2.58 -16.98
C SER A 22 3.10 -1.31 -16.22
N LYS A 23 2.10 -0.55 -15.73
CA LYS A 23 2.23 0.69 -14.96
C LYS A 23 1.48 0.62 -13.62
N SER A 24 0.99 -0.55 -13.23
CA SER A 24 0.20 -0.77 -12.03
C SER A 24 1.01 -1.45 -10.94
N TYR A 25 0.50 -1.39 -9.71
CA TYR A 25 0.88 -2.33 -8.67
C TYR A 25 0.57 -3.78 -9.10
N PRO A 26 1.36 -4.77 -8.64
CA PRO A 26 1.12 -6.17 -8.95
C PRO A 26 -0.29 -6.61 -8.53
N SER A 27 -1.02 -7.25 -9.44
CA SER A 27 -2.36 -7.77 -9.16
C SER A 27 -2.69 -8.96 -10.07
N LEU A 28 -3.34 -9.97 -9.49
CA LEU A 28 -3.91 -11.11 -10.22
C LEU A 28 -5.44 -11.03 -10.32
N LYS A 29 -6.04 -9.94 -9.84
CA LYS A 29 -7.48 -9.75 -9.76
C LYS A 29 -8.13 -9.65 -11.14
N PRO A 30 -9.37 -10.13 -11.30
CA PRO A 30 -10.19 -9.78 -12.46
C PRO A 30 -10.51 -8.28 -12.47
N LEU A 31 -10.87 -7.75 -13.65
CA LEU A 31 -11.03 -6.31 -13.89
C LEU A 31 -11.91 -5.61 -12.84
N GLY A 32 -13.07 -6.19 -12.49
CA GLY A 32 -13.97 -5.59 -11.51
C GLY A 32 -13.32 -5.46 -10.12
N SER A 33 -12.71 -6.52 -9.63
CA SER A 33 -12.02 -6.53 -8.35
C SER A 33 -10.77 -5.65 -8.36
N TYR A 34 -10.05 -5.59 -9.48
CA TYR A 34 -8.92 -4.68 -9.67
C TYR A 34 -9.34 -3.21 -9.58
N VAL A 35 -10.43 -2.82 -10.26
CA VAL A 35 -10.94 -1.43 -10.20
C VAL A 35 -11.39 -1.08 -8.78
N ASN A 36 -12.07 -2.00 -8.08
CA ASN A 36 -12.46 -1.76 -6.70
C ASN A 36 -11.25 -1.59 -5.76
N ASP A 37 -10.23 -2.44 -5.91
CA ASP A 37 -8.97 -2.32 -5.17
C ASP A 37 -8.25 -0.99 -5.49
N PHE A 38 -8.23 -0.59 -6.76
CA PHE A 38 -7.63 0.67 -7.19
C PHE A 38 -8.31 1.87 -6.55
N VAL A 39 -9.65 1.91 -6.55
CA VAL A 39 -10.42 2.97 -5.90
C VAL A 39 -10.14 3.03 -4.40
N GLN A 40 -10.06 1.87 -3.72
CA GLN A 40 -9.71 1.83 -2.30
C GLN A 40 -8.31 2.40 -2.02
N ARG A 41 -7.32 2.13 -2.89
CA ARG A 41 -5.97 2.72 -2.79
C ARG A 41 -6.01 4.23 -2.93
N LEU A 42 -6.73 4.74 -3.93
CA LEU A 42 -6.91 6.18 -4.11
C LEU A 42 -7.56 6.81 -2.89
N GLN A 43 -8.61 6.21 -2.34
CA GLN A 43 -9.28 6.69 -1.13
C GLN A 43 -8.38 6.66 0.11
N PHE A 44 -7.49 5.67 0.24
CA PHE A 44 -6.51 5.61 1.32
C PHE A 44 -5.51 6.78 1.23
N PHE A 45 -4.92 7.02 0.05
CA PHE A 45 -4.00 8.14 -0.14
C PHE A 45 -4.69 9.50 -0.06
N GLN A 46 -5.92 9.61 -0.54
CA GLN A 46 -6.70 10.84 -0.45
C GLN A 46 -6.98 11.22 1.01
N ARG A 47 -7.41 10.26 1.84
CA ARG A 47 -7.57 10.48 3.29
C ARG A 47 -6.27 10.89 3.96
N TRP A 48 -5.14 10.30 3.57
CA TRP A 48 -3.84 10.74 4.09
C TRP A 48 -3.55 12.21 3.72
N ILE A 49 -3.84 12.62 2.48
CA ILE A 49 -3.66 14.03 2.07
C ILE A 49 -4.58 14.97 2.86
N ASP A 50 -5.84 14.59 3.05
CA ASP A 50 -6.87 15.45 3.63
C ASP A 50 -6.78 15.52 5.18
N ASP A 51 -6.57 14.37 5.83
CA ASP A 51 -6.66 14.22 7.28
C ASP A 51 -5.29 14.09 7.97
N GLY A 52 -4.20 13.97 7.20
CA GLY A 52 -2.86 13.73 7.71
C GLY A 52 -2.52 12.24 7.87
N GLU A 53 -1.42 11.95 8.54
CA GLU A 53 -0.86 10.60 8.59
C GLU A 53 -1.81 9.55 9.20
N PRO A 54 -2.01 8.39 8.54
CA PRO A 54 -2.85 7.35 9.09
C PRO A 54 -2.17 6.69 10.30
N LYS A 55 -2.99 6.32 11.29
CA LYS A 55 -2.50 5.57 12.47
C LYS A 55 -2.01 4.17 12.11
N VAL A 56 -2.61 3.56 11.08
CA VAL A 56 -2.25 2.24 10.55
C VAL A 56 -2.12 2.35 9.04
N TYR A 57 -0.92 2.13 8.52
CA TYR A 57 -0.68 2.20 7.08
C TYR A 57 -1.11 0.91 6.38
N TRP A 58 -1.79 1.04 5.24
CA TRP A 58 -2.09 -0.10 4.38
C TRP A 58 -0.87 -0.45 3.51
N MET A 59 -0.01 -1.32 4.03
CA MET A 59 1.28 -1.63 3.44
C MET A 59 1.17 -2.23 2.03
N SER A 60 0.26 -3.18 1.84
CA SER A 60 -0.01 -3.76 0.51
C SER A 60 -0.72 -2.80 -0.44
N GLY A 61 -1.18 -1.64 0.05
CA GLY A 61 -1.74 -0.53 -0.71
C GLY A 61 -0.70 0.29 -1.50
N PHE A 62 0.57 0.23 -1.12
CA PHE A 62 1.66 0.96 -1.79
C PHE A 62 2.08 0.29 -3.10
N TYR A 63 2.46 1.12 -4.08
CA TYR A 63 3.09 0.65 -5.32
C TYR A 63 4.49 0.08 -5.06
N PHE A 64 5.28 0.76 -4.21
CA PHE A 64 6.63 0.34 -3.84
C PHE A 64 6.86 0.46 -2.33
N THR A 65 6.69 -0.66 -1.64
CA THR A 65 6.75 -0.77 -0.17
C THR A 65 8.12 -0.43 0.41
N GLN A 66 9.20 -0.73 -0.30
CA GLN A 66 10.56 -0.47 0.18
C GLN A 66 10.80 1.02 0.42
N SER A 67 10.32 1.91 -0.46
CA SER A 67 10.44 3.36 -0.27
C SER A 67 9.71 3.84 0.97
N PHE A 68 8.55 3.26 1.29
CA PHE A 68 7.83 3.56 2.52
C PHE A 68 8.66 3.16 3.76
N LEU A 69 9.19 1.94 3.79
CA LEU A 69 10.03 1.46 4.90
C LEU A 69 11.28 2.32 5.08
N THR A 70 11.92 2.73 3.99
CA THR A 70 13.03 3.69 4.04
C THR A 70 12.59 5.03 4.64
N GLY A 71 11.43 5.55 4.26
CA GLY A 71 10.86 6.75 4.86
C GLY A 71 10.63 6.64 6.37
N VAL A 72 10.12 5.50 6.84
CA VAL A 72 9.95 5.21 8.27
C VAL A 72 11.30 5.20 8.99
N MET A 73 12.31 4.52 8.44
CA MET A 73 13.67 4.50 9.01
C MET A 73 14.29 5.90 9.03
N GLN A 74 14.08 6.71 8.00
CA GLN A 74 14.56 8.09 7.94
C GLN A 74 13.89 8.97 8.99
N ASN A 75 12.58 8.85 9.18
CA ASN A 75 11.84 9.59 10.21
C ASN A 75 12.34 9.20 11.60
N HIS A 76 12.55 7.90 11.85
CA HIS A 76 13.13 7.41 13.10
C HIS A 76 14.56 7.94 13.32
N SER A 77 15.44 7.81 12.32
CA SER A 77 16.82 8.34 12.34
C SER A 77 16.86 9.83 12.71
N ARG A 78 15.96 10.65 12.15
CA ARG A 78 15.85 12.09 12.44
C ARG A 78 15.39 12.37 13.86
N ASN A 79 14.37 11.66 14.34
CA ASN A 79 13.81 11.86 15.68
C ASN A 79 14.81 11.49 16.78
N PHE A 80 15.62 10.45 16.57
CA PHE A 80 16.60 9.97 17.55
C PHE A 80 18.04 10.45 17.26
N LYS A 81 18.26 11.26 16.22
CA LYS A 81 19.58 11.78 15.79
C LYS A 81 20.63 10.68 15.59
N MET A 82 20.23 9.54 15.04
CA MET A 82 21.10 8.41 14.72
C MET A 82 21.35 8.32 13.21
N ARG A 83 22.43 7.68 12.77
CA ARG A 83 22.61 7.41 11.33
C ARG A 83 21.64 6.30 10.90
N ILE A 84 21.15 6.38 9.66
CA ILE A 84 20.25 5.34 9.12
C ILE A 84 20.95 3.97 9.02
N ASP A 85 22.27 3.96 8.80
CA ASP A 85 23.07 2.72 8.69
C ASP A 85 23.16 1.95 10.01
N ASP A 86 22.95 2.63 11.14
CA ASP A 86 22.96 2.03 12.48
C ASP A 86 21.57 1.44 12.84
N LEU A 87 20.56 1.64 12.00
CA LEU A 87 19.20 1.17 12.24
C LEU A 87 18.96 -0.22 11.66
N VAL A 88 18.33 -1.08 12.46
CA VAL A 88 17.79 -2.36 12.03
C VAL A 88 16.29 -2.35 12.30
N MET A 89 15.49 -2.64 11.27
CA MET A 89 14.05 -2.75 11.41
C MET A 89 13.68 -4.09 12.07
N SER A 90 13.01 -4.03 13.22
CA SER A 90 12.32 -5.16 13.83
C SER A 90 10.82 -5.07 13.57
N PHE A 91 10.12 -6.19 13.69
CA PHE A 91 8.67 -6.25 13.56
C PHE A 91 8.07 -7.15 14.64
N GLU A 92 6.86 -6.81 15.06
CA GLU A 92 6.05 -7.60 15.97
C GLU A 92 4.65 -7.74 15.39
N VAL A 93 4.09 -8.95 15.48
CA VAL A 93 2.72 -9.21 15.02
C VAL A 93 1.76 -8.78 16.12
N SER A 94 0.93 -7.79 15.81
CA SER A 94 -0.12 -7.36 16.72
C SER A 94 -1.27 -8.38 16.77
N THR A 95 -1.96 -8.44 17.91
CA THR A 95 -3.19 -9.23 18.07
C THR A 95 -4.45 -8.52 17.58
N PHE A 96 -4.34 -7.26 17.13
CA PHE A 96 -5.45 -6.45 16.65
C PHE A 96 -5.54 -6.48 15.11
N GLU A 97 -6.73 -6.68 14.56
CA GLU A 97 -6.94 -6.76 13.10
C GLU A 97 -7.29 -5.42 12.43
N VAL A 98 -7.94 -4.47 13.13
CA VAL A 98 -8.41 -3.19 12.55
C VAL A 98 -8.45 -2.08 13.62
N GLU A 99 -8.36 -0.82 13.15
CA GLU A 99 -8.45 0.54 13.74
C GLU A 99 -9.22 0.80 15.06
N ASP A 100 -9.83 -0.21 15.70
CA ASP A 100 -10.86 0.02 16.71
C ASP A 100 -10.37 0.21 18.16
N LYS A 101 -9.05 0.10 18.45
CA LYS A 101 -8.54 0.32 19.83
C LYS A 101 -7.18 1.00 19.98
N THR A 102 -6.57 1.53 18.92
CA THR A 102 -5.34 2.31 19.04
C THR A 102 -5.66 3.80 19.23
N HIS A 103 -6.02 4.16 20.47
CA HIS A 103 -5.94 5.56 20.90
C HIS A 103 -4.50 6.07 20.96
N LEU A 104 -3.51 5.20 20.72
CA LEU A 104 -2.10 5.47 20.87
C LEU A 104 -1.42 5.45 19.49
N PHE A 105 -0.72 6.53 19.17
CA PHE A 105 0.32 6.50 18.15
C PHE A 105 1.42 5.54 18.60
N ALA A 106 2.11 4.89 17.67
CA ALA A 106 3.28 4.10 18.03
C ALA A 106 4.32 5.03 18.70
N GLU A 107 4.68 4.76 19.96
CA GLU A 107 5.73 5.51 20.64
C GLU A 107 7.06 5.42 19.87
N ILE A 108 7.31 4.26 19.26
CA ILE A 108 8.42 3.99 18.37
C ILE A 108 7.91 3.16 17.19
N GLY A 109 8.14 3.66 15.97
CA GLY A 109 7.82 2.94 14.73
C GLY A 109 6.48 3.34 14.12
N THR A 110 5.85 2.41 13.40
CA THR A 110 4.55 2.63 12.76
C THR A 110 3.76 1.34 12.71
N PHE A 111 2.43 1.42 12.81
CA PHE A 111 1.58 0.27 12.57
C PHE A 111 1.31 0.11 11.08
N VAL A 112 1.33 -1.13 10.62
CA VAL A 112 1.03 -1.49 9.24
C VAL A 112 0.05 -2.66 9.21
N ARG A 113 -0.86 -2.64 8.24
CA ARG A 113 -1.69 -3.80 7.89
C ARG A 113 -1.29 -4.34 6.54
N VAL A 114 -1.27 -5.68 6.42
CA VAL A 114 -1.01 -6.40 5.16
C VAL A 114 -2.24 -7.23 4.84
N SER A 115 -2.81 -7.04 3.65
CA SER A 115 -3.94 -7.84 3.17
C SER A 115 -3.46 -8.84 2.14
N TRP A 116 -3.58 -10.14 2.46
CA TRP A 116 -3.30 -11.24 1.53
C TRP A 116 -4.21 -11.22 0.31
N MET A 117 -5.44 -10.72 0.48
CA MET A 117 -6.41 -10.62 -0.60
C MET A 117 -5.98 -9.65 -1.69
N ASP A 118 -5.01 -8.77 -1.48
CA ASP A 118 -4.61 -7.78 -2.50
C ASP A 118 -3.80 -8.43 -3.64
N PHE A 119 -3.22 -9.60 -3.38
CA PHE A 119 -2.37 -10.35 -4.33
C PHE A 119 -3.12 -11.45 -5.10
N VAL A 120 -4.40 -11.69 -4.77
CA VAL A 120 -5.26 -12.73 -5.35
C VAL A 120 -6.52 -12.14 -5.97
#